data_AF-A0A969MY61-F1
#
_entry.id   AF-A0A969MY61-F1
#
_cell.length_a   1.000
_cell.length_b   1.000
_cell.length_c   1.000
_cell.angle_alpha   90.00
_cell.angle_beta   90.00
_cell.angle_gamma   90.00
#
_symmetry.space_group_name_H-M   'P 1'
#
loop_
_entity.id
_entity.type
_entity.pdbx_description
1 polymer ?
#
loop_
_entity_poly.entity_id
_entity_poly.type
_entity_poly.pdbx_seq_one_letter_code
_entity_poly.pdbx_strand_id
1 'polypeptide(L)'
;MARKLQIKFSNKSPNEPPDKSSSKSFNQLSNQSFNEPHKLSQELEVFNTIDGYLCELKEAQIRDGLHILGQCPQGRQLRDLIVAIARHPDTHRLGLTRAIAEDFNLDFDPLMTNLAEELSPELTLLNQPCRTVGDGVAVIEDYAAALVEEVIQAAMQSAISVFLTPIPGPRTQQELTWIQAQLLPKLQQTNQEISNLLQGLA
;
A
#
# COMPACT_ATOMS: atom_id res chain seq x y z
N MET A 1 23.39 48.87 4.89
CA MET A 1 23.64 49.20 6.32
C MET A 1 23.34 47.95 7.16
N ALA A 2 23.89 47.84 8.38
CA ALA A 2 23.98 46.62 9.22
C ALA A 2 24.87 45.50 8.60
N ARG A 3 26.10 45.23 9.04
CA ARG A 3 26.76 44.92 10.33
C ARG A 3 26.95 43.40 10.55
N LYS A 4 28.22 42.98 10.43
CA LYS A 4 28.75 41.66 10.82
C LYS A 4 28.63 41.44 12.33
N LEU A 5 28.50 40.18 12.73
CA LEU A 5 28.91 39.68 14.05
C LEU A 5 29.77 38.43 13.86
N GLN A 6 31.07 38.56 14.16
CA GLN A 6 31.97 37.42 14.34
C GLN A 6 32.08 37.14 15.83
N ILE A 7 31.92 35.88 16.24
CA ILE A 7 32.23 35.45 17.61
C ILE A 7 33.55 34.67 17.56
N LYS A 8 34.59 35.25 18.18
CA LYS A 8 35.84 34.55 18.49
C LYS A 8 35.79 34.14 19.95
N PHE A 9 36.11 32.88 20.25
CA PHE A 9 36.58 32.52 21.58
C PHE A 9 38.01 31.99 21.48
N SER A 10 38.87 32.49 22.37
CA SER A 10 40.31 32.29 22.34
C SER A 10 40.72 31.32 23.44
N ASN A 11 41.60 30.37 23.10
CA ASN A 11 42.22 29.48 24.07
C ASN A 11 42.99 30.27 25.15
N LYS A 12 42.90 29.84 26.41
CA LYS A 12 43.97 30.05 27.40
C LYS A 12 43.96 29.01 28.54
N SER A 13 45.16 28.50 28.81
CA SER A 13 45.65 27.70 29.96
C SER A 13 47.15 28.11 30.10
N PRO A 14 47.98 27.77 31.14
CA PRO A 14 47.79 26.78 32.22
C PRO A 14 48.34 27.19 33.62
N ASN A 15 48.49 26.18 34.52
CA ASN A 15 49.26 26.11 35.81
C ASN A 15 48.61 26.78 37.06
N GLU A 16 48.64 26.24 38.29
CA GLU A 16 49.32 25.06 38.93
C GLU A 16 48.44 24.48 40.12
N PRO A 17 48.82 23.37 40.81
CA PRO A 17 47.92 22.54 41.67
C PRO A 17 47.99 22.89 43.18
N PRO A 18 47.10 22.33 44.04
CA PRO A 18 47.22 20.95 44.59
C PRO A 18 45.85 20.22 44.61
N ASP A 19 45.59 19.03 45.18
CA ASP A 19 46.40 18.02 45.91
C ASP A 19 45.83 16.58 45.66
N LYS A 20 46.09 15.61 46.54
CA LYS A 20 45.55 14.24 46.54
C LYS A 20 44.75 13.88 47.81
N SER A 21 43.85 12.91 47.64
CA SER A 21 43.16 12.08 48.66
C SER A 21 41.81 12.58 49.22
N SER A 22 40.97 11.60 49.62
CA SER A 22 39.66 11.73 50.28
C SER A 22 38.39 12.09 49.49
N SER A 23 38.08 11.35 48.41
CA SER A 23 36.66 11.17 47.97
C SER A 23 36.38 9.84 47.23
N LYS A 24 37.06 8.75 47.62
CA LYS A 24 36.58 7.39 47.31
C LYS A 24 35.36 7.06 48.19
N SER A 25 34.16 7.41 47.73
CA SER A 25 32.86 6.75 48.01
C SER A 25 31.69 7.65 47.59
N PHE A 26 31.40 7.70 46.28
CA PHE A 26 30.07 8.13 45.78
C PHE A 26 29.78 7.64 44.34
N ASN A 27 30.83 7.43 43.52
CA ASN A 27 30.71 6.96 42.14
C ASN A 27 30.53 5.42 42.02
N GLN A 28 29.52 4.84 42.68
CA GLN A 28 29.25 3.40 42.58
C GLN A 28 27.75 3.02 42.47
N LEU A 29 26.90 3.95 42.02
CA LEU A 29 25.47 3.72 41.74
C LEU A 29 24.97 4.37 40.44
N SER A 30 25.83 4.59 39.44
CA SER A 30 25.43 5.18 38.14
C SER A 30 25.99 4.48 36.89
N ASN A 31 26.51 3.25 37.04
CA ASN A 31 27.03 2.44 35.92
C ASN A 31 26.14 1.21 35.64
N GLN A 32 24.82 1.39 35.68
CA GLN A 32 23.84 0.48 35.08
C GLN A 32 22.99 1.26 34.07
N SER A 33 23.61 1.58 32.93
CA SER A 33 22.96 2.31 31.85
C SER A 33 23.62 1.98 30.51
N PHE A 34 22.84 1.35 29.64
CA PHE A 34 23.00 1.30 28.17
C PHE A 34 24.25 0.63 27.60
N ASN A 35 24.45 -0.63 27.95
CA ASN A 35 24.98 -1.60 26.99
C ASN A 35 23.81 -2.49 26.54
N GLU A 36 23.21 -2.22 25.38
CA GLU A 36 22.39 -3.17 24.56
C GLU A 36 21.90 -2.52 23.25
N PRO A 37 22.79 -2.04 22.34
CA PRO A 37 22.35 -1.69 20.98
C PRO A 37 21.80 -2.91 20.22
N HIS A 38 22.31 -4.11 20.53
CA HIS A 38 21.97 -5.38 19.90
C HIS A 38 20.51 -5.80 20.19
N LYS A 39 20.06 -5.63 21.44
CA LYS A 39 18.68 -5.98 21.82
C LYS A 39 17.64 -5.09 21.12
N LEU A 40 17.91 -3.79 20.99
CA LEU A 40 17.01 -2.87 20.30
C LEU A 40 16.94 -3.16 18.79
N SER A 41 18.06 -3.50 18.14
CA SER A 41 18.03 -3.93 16.73
C SER A 41 17.23 -5.22 16.51
N GLN A 42 17.33 -6.19 17.43
CA GLN A 42 16.55 -7.44 17.36
C GLN A 42 15.05 -7.20 17.61
N GLU A 43 14.69 -6.31 18.54
CA GLU A 43 13.28 -5.96 18.78
C GLU A 43 12.68 -5.25 17.55
N LEU A 44 13.42 -4.33 16.91
CA LEU A 44 13.00 -3.67 15.66
C LEU A 44 12.85 -4.64 14.47
N GLU A 45 13.77 -5.60 14.32
CA GLU A 45 13.70 -6.64 13.27
C GLU A 45 12.43 -7.50 13.40
N VAL A 46 12.03 -7.85 14.62
CA VAL A 46 10.77 -8.58 14.89
C VAL A 46 9.55 -7.74 14.54
N PHE A 47 9.51 -6.44 14.90
CA PHE A 47 8.40 -5.56 14.52
C PHE A 47 8.27 -5.44 13.00
N ASN A 48 9.35 -5.15 12.28
CA ASN A 48 9.34 -5.07 10.81
C ASN A 48 8.86 -6.38 10.16
N THR A 49 9.23 -7.53 10.73
CA THR A 49 8.77 -8.86 10.24
C THR A 49 7.27 -9.05 10.47
N ILE A 50 6.73 -8.63 11.62
CA ILE A 50 5.30 -8.69 11.92
C ILE A 50 4.51 -7.75 11.02
N ASP A 51 4.98 -6.51 10.83
CA ASP A 51 4.32 -5.52 9.98
C ASP A 51 4.29 -5.98 8.51
N GLY A 52 5.39 -6.54 8.00
CA GLY A 52 5.44 -7.18 6.68
C GLY A 52 4.43 -8.32 6.54
N TYR A 53 4.36 -9.22 7.53
CA TYR A 53 3.40 -10.32 7.54
C TYR A 53 1.93 -9.85 7.61
N LEU A 54 1.64 -8.77 8.35
CA LEU A 54 0.31 -8.16 8.40
C LEU A 54 -0.07 -7.52 7.06
N CYS A 55 0.88 -6.90 6.36
CA CYS A 55 0.70 -6.41 4.99
C CYS A 55 0.41 -7.57 4.02
N GLU A 56 1.19 -8.66 4.05
CA GLU A 56 0.91 -9.85 3.22
C GLU A 56 -0.47 -10.45 3.50
N LEU A 57 -0.88 -10.52 4.77
CA LEU A 57 -2.19 -11.04 5.17
C LEU A 57 -3.34 -10.11 4.75
N LYS A 58 -3.14 -8.79 4.73
CA LYS A 58 -4.07 -7.82 4.12
C LYS A 58 -4.23 -8.05 2.62
N GLU A 59 -3.13 -8.28 1.91
CA GLU A 59 -3.13 -8.45 0.45
C GLU A 59 -3.62 -9.81 -0.04
N ALA A 60 -3.68 -10.81 0.86
CA ALA A 60 -4.24 -12.12 0.57
C ALA A 60 -5.71 -12.01 0.16
N GLN A 61 -6.07 -12.61 -0.99
CA GLN A 61 -7.45 -12.58 -1.54
C GLN A 61 -8.41 -13.52 -0.79
N ILE A 62 -8.59 -13.29 0.51
CA ILE A 62 -9.59 -13.96 1.33
C ILE A 62 -10.96 -13.36 0.99
N ARG A 63 -11.91 -14.19 0.57
CA ARG A 63 -13.24 -13.74 0.14
C ARG A 63 -14.25 -13.81 1.28
N ASP A 64 -14.93 -12.69 1.53
CA ASP A 64 -16.06 -12.63 2.44
C ASP A 64 -17.31 -13.28 1.81
N GLY A 65 -17.56 -14.54 2.21
CA GLY A 65 -18.81 -15.25 1.95
C GLY A 65 -18.71 -16.45 1.00
N LEU A 66 -19.83 -17.14 0.84
CA LEU A 66 -20.00 -18.28 -0.07
C LEU A 66 -20.77 -17.86 -1.31
N HIS A 67 -20.48 -18.52 -2.45
CA HIS A 67 -21.28 -18.38 -3.66
C HIS A 67 -22.69 -18.95 -3.47
N ILE A 68 -23.69 -18.29 -4.06
CA ILE A 68 -25.08 -18.76 -4.10
C ILE A 68 -25.43 -19.01 -5.56
N LEU A 69 -25.76 -20.27 -5.89
CA LEU A 69 -26.05 -20.71 -7.24
C LEU A 69 -27.17 -19.86 -7.87
N GLY A 70 -26.92 -19.29 -9.05
CA GLY A 70 -27.89 -18.43 -9.75
C GLY A 70 -27.98 -16.99 -9.23
N GLN A 71 -27.18 -16.59 -8.23
CA GLN A 71 -27.20 -15.24 -7.67
C GLN A 71 -25.89 -14.50 -7.94
N CYS A 72 -25.95 -13.47 -8.79
CA CYS A 72 -24.83 -12.55 -8.99
C CYS A 72 -24.59 -11.73 -7.70
N PRO A 73 -23.32 -11.54 -7.25
CA PRO A 73 -23.00 -10.64 -6.14
C PRO A 73 -23.38 -9.20 -6.48
N GLN A 74 -23.58 -8.36 -5.46
CA GLN A 74 -24.08 -6.98 -5.61
C GLN A 74 -23.28 -5.97 -4.77
N GLY A 75 -23.28 -4.71 -5.21
CA GLY A 75 -22.59 -3.60 -4.53
C GLY A 75 -21.13 -3.90 -4.26
N ARG A 76 -20.68 -3.68 -3.02
CA ARG A 76 -19.30 -3.94 -2.57
C ARG A 76 -18.78 -5.33 -2.96
N GLN A 77 -19.58 -6.39 -2.81
CA GLN A 77 -19.13 -7.76 -3.11
C GLN A 77 -18.84 -7.95 -4.62
N LEU A 78 -19.61 -7.30 -5.49
CA LEU A 78 -19.36 -7.31 -6.94
C LEU A 78 -18.10 -6.52 -7.30
N ARG A 79 -17.95 -5.32 -6.72
CA ARG A 79 -16.75 -4.47 -6.87
C ARG A 79 -15.49 -5.23 -6.46
N ASP A 80 -15.48 -5.81 -5.26
CA ASP A 80 -14.31 -6.48 -4.70
C ASP A 80 -13.96 -7.76 -5.48
N LEU A 81 -14.97 -8.50 -5.97
CA LEU A 81 -14.76 -9.62 -6.89
C LEU A 81 -14.15 -9.17 -8.23
N ILE A 82 -14.64 -8.07 -8.80
CA ILE A 82 -14.11 -7.51 -10.05
C ILE A 82 -12.67 -7.04 -9.86
N VAL A 83 -12.36 -6.32 -8.79
CA VAL A 83 -10.98 -5.92 -8.46
C VAL A 83 -10.09 -7.15 -8.31
N ALA A 84 -10.49 -8.16 -7.52
CA ALA A 84 -9.70 -9.36 -7.30
C ALA A 84 -9.36 -10.14 -8.59
N ILE A 85 -10.30 -10.23 -9.53
CA ILE A 85 -10.10 -10.84 -10.86
C ILE A 85 -9.25 -9.93 -11.74
N ALA A 86 -9.56 -8.63 -11.79
CA ALA A 86 -8.87 -7.68 -12.65
C ALA A 86 -7.43 -7.40 -12.21
N ARG A 87 -7.10 -7.59 -10.93
CA ARG A 87 -5.77 -7.39 -10.31
C ARG A 87 -4.66 -8.13 -11.08
N HIS A 88 -4.94 -9.36 -11.53
CA HIS A 88 -3.92 -10.20 -12.17
C HIS A 88 -3.77 -9.95 -13.68
N PRO A 89 -2.53 -10.08 -14.21
CA PRO A 89 -2.25 -10.05 -15.65
C PRO A 89 -2.83 -11.27 -16.37
N ASP A 90 -2.95 -11.14 -17.70
CA ASP A 90 -3.25 -12.22 -18.64
C ASP A 90 -2.32 -12.04 -19.86
N THR A 91 -2.28 -13.03 -20.75
CA THR A 91 -1.61 -13.02 -22.06
C THR A 91 -1.73 -11.72 -22.87
N HIS A 92 -2.80 -10.95 -22.67
CA HIS A 92 -3.07 -9.66 -23.33
C HIS A 92 -3.41 -8.51 -22.36
N ARG A 93 -3.17 -8.67 -21.05
CA ARG A 93 -3.55 -7.70 -20.00
C ARG A 93 -2.42 -7.53 -18.97
N LEU A 94 -2.19 -6.31 -18.52
CA LEU A 94 -1.21 -6.01 -17.46
C LEU A 94 -1.75 -6.33 -16.07
N GLY A 95 -3.08 -6.31 -15.92
CA GLY A 95 -3.74 -6.35 -14.62
C GLY A 95 -3.92 -4.93 -14.06
N LEU A 96 -5.05 -4.70 -13.40
CA LEU A 96 -5.53 -3.34 -13.06
C LEU A 96 -4.54 -2.57 -12.16
N THR A 97 -4.00 -3.21 -11.12
CA THR A 97 -3.09 -2.54 -10.17
C THR A 97 -1.73 -2.23 -10.81
N ARG A 98 -1.20 -3.12 -11.66
CA ARG A 98 0.01 -2.86 -12.45
C ARG A 98 -0.19 -1.78 -13.51
N ALA A 99 -1.36 -1.75 -14.17
CA ALA A 99 -1.70 -0.71 -15.13
C ALA A 99 -1.76 0.68 -14.49
N ILE A 100 -2.29 0.77 -13.26
CA ILE A 100 -2.27 2.00 -12.45
C ILE A 100 -0.82 2.37 -12.08
N ALA A 101 0.02 1.41 -11.69
CA ALA A 101 1.42 1.66 -11.38
C ALA A 101 2.24 2.15 -12.60
N GLU A 102 2.01 1.59 -13.79
CA GLU A 102 2.59 2.09 -15.05
C GLU A 102 2.13 3.53 -15.34
N ASP A 103 0.83 3.82 -15.26
CA ASP A 103 0.29 5.16 -15.55
C ASP A 103 0.75 6.22 -14.53
N PHE A 104 1.01 5.83 -13.29
CA PHE A 104 1.58 6.68 -12.24
C PHE A 104 3.13 6.70 -12.24
N ASN A 105 3.77 5.98 -13.16
CA ASN A 105 5.23 5.87 -13.30
C ASN A 105 5.90 5.51 -11.96
N LEU A 106 5.42 4.44 -11.32
CA LEU A 106 5.98 3.93 -10.06
C LEU A 106 7.11 2.93 -10.33
N ASP A 107 8.17 2.99 -9.52
CA ASP A 107 9.37 2.16 -9.68
C ASP A 107 9.24 0.74 -9.08
N PHE A 108 8.04 0.32 -8.65
CA PHE A 108 7.77 -0.98 -8.02
C PHE A 108 6.59 -1.71 -8.69
N ASP A 109 6.56 -3.04 -8.58
CA ASP A 109 5.47 -3.88 -9.07
C ASP A 109 4.52 -4.24 -7.92
N PRO A 110 3.25 -3.79 -7.94
CA PRO A 110 2.26 -4.06 -6.90
C PRO A 110 1.98 -5.54 -6.60
N LEU A 111 2.43 -6.48 -7.45
CA LEU A 111 2.20 -7.91 -7.29
C LEU A 111 3.47 -8.71 -6.93
N MET A 112 4.65 -8.11 -7.02
CA MET A 112 5.93 -8.85 -6.95
C MET A 112 6.97 -8.20 -6.02
N THR A 113 6.90 -6.88 -5.79
CA THR A 113 7.83 -6.20 -4.88
C THR A 113 7.46 -6.49 -3.43
N ASN A 114 8.46 -6.57 -2.54
CA ASN A 114 8.24 -6.78 -1.12
C ASN A 114 7.51 -5.57 -0.51
N LEU A 115 6.35 -5.81 0.12
CA LEU A 115 5.52 -4.76 0.71
C LEU A 115 6.23 -3.97 1.83
N ALA A 116 7.22 -4.57 2.50
CA ALA A 116 8.01 -3.93 3.55
C ALA A 116 9.20 -3.11 3.02
N GLU A 117 9.43 -3.05 1.70
CA GLU A 117 10.50 -2.23 1.11
C GLU A 117 10.17 -0.73 1.23
N GLU A 118 11.17 0.06 1.64
CA GLU A 118 11.02 1.51 1.82
C GLU A 118 10.96 2.23 0.46
N LEU A 119 10.00 3.15 0.32
CA LEU A 119 9.91 4.07 -0.79
C LEU A 119 10.53 5.43 -0.44
N SER A 120 10.83 6.23 -1.47
CA SER A 120 11.31 7.61 -1.29
C SER A 120 10.38 8.38 -0.35
N PRO A 121 10.87 9.00 0.75
CA PRO A 121 10.02 9.59 1.80
C PRO A 121 9.22 10.83 1.36
N GLU A 122 9.49 11.32 0.15
CA GLU A 122 8.76 12.43 -0.50
C GLU A 122 7.63 11.92 -1.42
N LEU A 123 7.54 10.61 -1.67
CA LEU A 123 6.54 10.01 -2.54
C LEU A 123 5.14 10.17 -1.93
N THR A 124 4.29 10.92 -2.62
CA THR A 124 2.90 11.13 -2.27
C THR A 124 2.03 10.67 -3.43
N LEU A 125 1.27 9.60 -3.23
CA LEU A 125 0.36 9.04 -4.23
C LEU A 125 -1.07 9.43 -3.87
N LEU A 126 -1.80 10.06 -4.80
CA LEU A 126 -3.20 10.49 -4.59
C LEU A 126 -3.44 11.29 -3.29
N ASN A 127 -2.50 12.20 -2.97
CA ASN A 127 -2.46 13.01 -1.74
C ASN A 127 -2.23 12.20 -0.43
N GLN A 128 -1.82 10.94 -0.52
CA GLN A 128 -1.42 10.09 0.61
C GLN A 128 0.10 9.87 0.61
N PRO A 129 0.82 10.09 1.73
CA PRO A 129 2.25 9.84 1.81
C PRO A 129 2.53 8.34 1.89
N CYS A 130 3.36 7.82 1.00
CA CYS A 130 3.73 6.39 0.97
C CYS A 130 5.16 6.22 1.48
N ARG A 131 5.35 5.48 2.58
CA ARG A 131 6.69 5.20 3.15
C ARG A 131 7.21 3.84 2.71
N THR A 132 6.31 2.91 2.46
CA THR A 132 6.58 1.54 2.07
C THR A 132 5.87 1.20 0.77
N VAL A 133 6.31 0.14 0.10
CA VAL A 133 5.60 -0.46 -1.04
C VAL A 133 4.17 -0.84 -0.64
N GLY A 134 3.95 -1.35 0.58
CA GLY A 134 2.63 -1.64 1.13
C GLY A 134 1.68 -0.44 1.16
N ASP A 135 2.18 0.75 1.54
CA ASP A 135 1.39 1.98 1.48
C ASP A 135 1.02 2.34 0.03
N GLY A 136 1.99 2.22 -0.88
CA GLY A 136 1.78 2.48 -2.31
C GLY A 136 0.74 1.54 -2.94
N VAL A 137 0.84 0.23 -2.63
CA VAL A 137 -0.13 -0.79 -3.07
C VAL A 137 -1.51 -0.49 -2.50
N ALA A 138 -1.64 -0.13 -1.21
CA ALA A 138 -2.92 0.21 -0.61
C ALA A 138 -3.62 1.39 -1.31
N VAL A 139 -2.87 2.44 -1.67
CA VAL A 139 -3.42 3.59 -2.41
C VAL A 139 -3.85 3.21 -3.84
N ILE A 140 -3.10 2.34 -4.50
CA ILE A 140 -3.46 1.79 -5.82
C ILE A 140 -4.75 0.96 -5.75
N GLU A 141 -4.89 0.15 -4.69
CA GLU A 141 -6.06 -0.71 -4.44
C GLU A 141 -7.34 0.11 -4.21
N ASP A 142 -7.27 1.13 -3.35
CA ASP A 142 -8.40 2.03 -3.09
C ASP A 142 -8.84 2.77 -4.36
N TYR A 143 -7.87 3.22 -5.18
CA TYR A 143 -8.15 3.86 -6.46
C TYR A 143 -8.74 2.88 -7.49
N ALA A 144 -8.22 1.65 -7.57
CA ALA A 144 -8.77 0.59 -8.38
C ALA A 144 -10.23 0.27 -8.00
N ALA A 145 -10.52 0.19 -6.70
CA ALA A 145 -11.88 -0.03 -6.20
C ALA A 145 -12.83 1.13 -6.54
N ALA A 146 -12.37 2.38 -6.45
CA ALA A 146 -13.14 3.55 -6.87
C ALA A 146 -13.44 3.54 -8.39
N LEU A 147 -12.44 3.24 -9.22
CA LEU A 147 -12.63 3.12 -10.68
C LEU A 147 -13.61 2.00 -11.05
N VAL A 148 -13.55 0.86 -10.36
CA VAL A 148 -14.47 -0.27 -10.59
C VAL A 148 -15.90 0.06 -10.14
N GLU A 149 -16.08 0.75 -9.02
CA GLU A 149 -17.40 1.22 -8.59
C GLU A 149 -18.03 2.13 -9.65
N GLU A 150 -17.30 3.10 -10.19
CA GLU A 150 -17.77 3.96 -11.29
C GLU A 150 -18.14 3.15 -12.56
N VAL A 151 -17.36 2.14 -12.93
CA VAL A 151 -17.71 1.25 -14.07
C VAL A 151 -19.03 0.50 -13.81
N ILE A 152 -19.29 0.05 -12.58
CA ILE A 152 -20.54 -0.60 -12.20
C ILE A 152 -21.71 0.41 -12.26
N GLN A 153 -21.55 1.60 -11.67
CA GLN A 153 -22.60 2.63 -11.66
C GLN A 153 -22.95 3.12 -13.07
N ALA A 154 -21.94 3.37 -13.92
CA ALA A 154 -22.11 3.76 -15.31
C ALA A 154 -22.88 2.69 -16.12
N ALA A 155 -22.58 1.41 -15.90
CA ALA A 155 -23.30 0.30 -16.54
C ALA A 155 -24.77 0.18 -16.07
N MET A 156 -25.09 0.60 -14.84
CA MET A 156 -26.46 0.56 -14.30
C MET A 156 -27.33 1.73 -14.74
N GLN A 157 -26.76 2.93 -14.93
CA GLN A 157 -27.55 4.17 -14.96
C GLN A 157 -27.66 4.83 -16.35
N SER A 158 -26.98 4.32 -17.39
CA SER A 158 -26.99 4.89 -18.75
C SER A 158 -26.66 6.40 -18.80
N ALA A 159 -25.89 6.88 -17.82
CA ALA A 159 -25.69 8.30 -17.53
C ALA A 159 -24.20 8.65 -17.45
N ILE A 160 -23.93 9.95 -17.43
CA ILE A 160 -22.62 10.57 -17.63
C ILE A 160 -21.56 9.97 -16.70
N SER A 161 -20.45 9.53 -17.29
CA SER A 161 -19.25 9.11 -16.56
C SER A 161 -18.78 10.23 -15.64
N VAL A 162 -18.84 10.01 -14.33
CA VAL A 162 -18.20 10.91 -13.37
C VAL A 162 -16.70 10.77 -13.55
N PHE A 163 -16.06 11.84 -14.02
CA PHE A 163 -14.61 11.84 -14.19
C PHE A 163 -13.96 11.83 -12.82
N LEU A 164 -13.43 10.67 -12.41
CA LEU A 164 -12.54 10.58 -11.27
C LEU A 164 -11.34 11.52 -11.46
N THR A 165 -10.84 12.02 -10.34
CA THR A 165 -9.66 12.89 -10.30
C THR A 165 -8.62 12.23 -9.39
N PRO A 166 -7.41 11.91 -9.91
CA PRO A 166 -6.97 12.06 -11.29
C PRO A 166 -7.75 11.17 -12.27
N ILE A 167 -7.67 11.52 -13.56
CA ILE A 167 -8.23 10.72 -14.65
C ILE A 167 -7.32 9.49 -14.84
N PRO A 168 -7.86 8.27 -15.05
CA PRO A 168 -7.05 7.10 -15.35
C PRO A 168 -6.20 7.30 -16.61
N GLY A 169 -4.95 6.84 -16.56
CA GLY A 169 -4.06 6.87 -17.72
C GLY A 169 -4.43 5.82 -18.77
N PRO A 170 -3.70 5.77 -19.89
CA PRO A 170 -4.03 4.91 -21.02
C PRO A 170 -3.98 3.41 -20.69
N ARG A 171 -3.11 2.95 -19.77
CA ARG A 171 -3.04 1.55 -19.38
C ARG A 171 -4.25 1.15 -18.54
N THR A 172 -4.54 1.95 -17.53
CA THR A 172 -5.70 1.79 -16.64
C THR A 172 -6.99 1.81 -17.46
N GLN A 173 -7.12 2.75 -18.41
CA GLN A 173 -8.29 2.84 -19.28
C GLN A 173 -8.48 1.60 -20.16
N GLN A 174 -7.40 0.95 -20.63
CA GLN A 174 -7.49 -0.32 -21.36
C GLN A 174 -8.06 -1.43 -20.46
N GLU A 175 -7.61 -1.53 -19.22
CA GLU A 175 -8.12 -2.50 -18.24
C GLU A 175 -9.59 -2.24 -17.88
N LEU A 176 -9.98 -0.98 -17.61
CA LEU A 176 -11.37 -0.60 -17.35
C LEU A 176 -12.30 -0.90 -18.54
N THR A 177 -11.82 -0.67 -19.77
CA THR A 177 -12.56 -1.00 -20.99
C THR A 177 -12.81 -2.51 -21.09
N TRP A 178 -11.83 -3.35 -20.74
CA TRP A 178 -12.02 -4.80 -20.66
C TRP A 178 -12.99 -5.20 -19.53
N ILE A 179 -12.91 -4.56 -18.36
CA ILE A 179 -13.85 -4.83 -17.25
C ILE A 179 -15.30 -4.57 -17.70
N GLN A 180 -15.54 -3.41 -18.33
CA GLN A 180 -16.86 -3.01 -18.82
C GLN A 180 -17.35 -3.91 -19.97
N ALA A 181 -16.49 -4.23 -20.95
CA ALA A 181 -16.87 -4.93 -22.17
C ALA A 181 -16.89 -6.46 -22.05
N GLN A 182 -16.21 -7.05 -21.04
CA GLN A 182 -16.04 -8.50 -20.92
C GLN A 182 -16.33 -9.04 -19.52
N LEU A 183 -15.74 -8.48 -18.47
CA LEU A 183 -15.84 -9.08 -17.13
C LEU A 183 -17.22 -8.88 -16.50
N LEU A 184 -17.67 -7.62 -16.39
CA LEU A 184 -18.95 -7.28 -15.76
C LEU A 184 -20.14 -7.96 -16.46
N PRO A 185 -20.26 -7.97 -17.81
CA PRO A 185 -21.35 -8.67 -18.50
C PRO A 185 -21.35 -10.19 -18.26
N LYS A 186 -20.18 -10.83 -18.09
CA LYS A 186 -20.08 -12.27 -17.79
C LYS A 186 -20.50 -12.56 -16.36
N LEU A 187 -20.10 -11.74 -15.38
CA LEU A 187 -20.56 -11.89 -13.99
C LEU A 187 -22.08 -11.70 -13.87
N GLN A 188 -22.66 -10.76 -14.61
CA GLN A 188 -24.11 -10.56 -14.66
C GLN A 188 -24.89 -11.77 -15.19
N GLN A 189 -24.25 -12.68 -15.93
CA GLN A 189 -24.86 -13.93 -16.44
C GLN A 189 -24.87 -15.08 -15.42
N THR A 190 -24.40 -14.86 -14.18
CA THR A 190 -24.46 -15.84 -13.08
C THR A 190 -25.88 -16.38 -12.84
N ASN A 191 -26.93 -15.61 -13.16
CA ASN A 191 -28.31 -16.07 -13.10
C ASN A 191 -28.64 -17.26 -14.04
N GLN A 192 -27.80 -17.54 -15.04
CA GLN A 192 -27.96 -18.66 -15.95
C GLN A 192 -27.44 -19.99 -15.39
N GLU A 193 -26.72 -19.99 -14.26
CA GLU A 193 -26.14 -21.22 -13.67
C GLU A 193 -27.17 -22.34 -13.46
N ILE A 194 -28.34 -22.01 -12.90
CA ILE A 194 -29.41 -22.99 -12.64
C ILE A 194 -29.97 -23.52 -13.98
N SER A 195 -30.19 -22.65 -14.96
CA SER A 195 -30.68 -23.03 -16.29
C SER A 195 -29.71 -23.97 -17.01
N ASN A 196 -28.42 -23.64 -16.98
CA ASN A 196 -27.36 -24.43 -17.60
C ASN A 196 -27.16 -25.78 -16.89
N LEU A 197 -27.28 -25.81 -15.55
CA LEU A 197 -27.27 -27.05 -14.77
C LEU A 197 -28.44 -27.98 -15.15
N LEU A 198 -29.65 -27.43 -15.26
CA LEU A 198 -30.83 -28.20 -15.68
C LEU A 198 -30.70 -28.69 -17.13
N GLN A 199 -30.12 -27.89 -18.02
CA GLN A 199 -29.86 -28.30 -19.41
C GLN A 199 -28.81 -29.43 -19.50
N GLY A 200 -27.78 -29.42 -18.66
CA GLY A 200 -26.75 -30.46 -18.64
C GLY A 200 -27.17 -31.79 -17.99
N LEU A 201 -28.34 -31.84 -17.36
CA LEU A 201 -28.93 -33.03 -16.74
C LEU A 201 -29.99 -33.72 -17.62
N ALA A 202 -30.33 -33.14 -18.77
CA ALA A 202 -31.36 -33.61 -19.70
C ALA A 202 -30.77 -34.41 -20.88
#